data_AF-A0A1B6KIB5-F1
#
_entry.id   AF-A0A1B6KIB5-F1
#
_cell.length_a   1.000
_cell.length_b   1.000
_cell.length_c   1.000
_cell.angle_alpha   90.00
_cell.angle_beta   90.00
_cell.angle_gamma   90.00
#
_symmetry.space_group_name_H-M   'P 1'
#
loop_
_entity.id
_entity.type
_entity.pdbx_description
1 polymer ?
#
loop_
_entity_poly.entity_id
_entity_poly.type
_entity_poly.pdbx_seq_one_letter_code
_entity_poly.pdbx_strand_id
1 'polypeptide(L)'
;GGGGVTASFNLERVLIRQKKAVRYLAGLGYRDSCRTAFVELKILTVVAIYIQEVILHTISTSQLRNQDVQKYGTRSSTDFVLPPHHLTLYSKKPTYARAKFFNLLPDDMKNHNPSTVEAASKGLAA
;
A
#
# COMPACT_ATOMS: atom_id res chain seq x y z
N GLY A 1 -24.73 6.27 -12.53
CA GLY A 1 -23.87 5.60 -11.54
C GLY A 1 -23.81 4.12 -11.88
N GLY A 2 -22.62 3.52 -12.00
CA GLY A 2 -22.49 2.13 -12.47
C GLY A 2 -21.13 1.45 -12.26
N GLY A 3 -20.26 1.97 -11.40
CA GLY A 3 -18.87 1.46 -11.24
C GLY A 3 -18.61 0.56 -10.02
N GLY A 4 -19.63 0.24 -9.20
CA GLY A 4 -19.41 -0.38 -7.89
C GLY A 4 -19.25 -1.91 -7.90
N VAL A 5 -20.02 -2.62 -8.75
CA VAL A 5 -20.14 -4.09 -8.69
C VAL A 5 -18.95 -4.81 -9.33
N THR A 6 -18.33 -4.21 -10.34
CA THR A 6 -17.22 -4.83 -11.09
C THR A 6 -15.90 -4.79 -10.32
N ALA A 7 -15.62 -3.71 -9.59
CA ALA A 7 -14.37 -3.56 -8.85
C ALA A 7 -14.26 -4.52 -7.66
N SER A 8 -15.34 -4.69 -6.88
CA SER A 8 -15.38 -5.63 -5.76
C SER A 8 -15.24 -7.07 -6.21
N PHE A 9 -15.97 -7.45 -7.28
CA PHE A 9 -15.87 -8.79 -7.87
C PHE A 9 -14.47 -9.08 -8.42
N ASN A 10 -13.85 -8.11 -9.09
CA ASN A 10 -12.48 -8.26 -9.59
C ASN A 10 -11.49 -8.47 -8.45
N LEU A 11 -11.59 -7.67 -7.38
CA LEU A 11 -10.73 -7.81 -6.21
C LEU A 11 -10.91 -9.17 -5.53
N GLU A 12 -12.16 -9.61 -5.34
CA GLU A 12 -12.48 -10.91 -4.76
C GLU A 12 -11.85 -12.05 -5.57
N ARG A 13 -11.98 -12.02 -6.90
CA ARG A 13 -11.37 -13.02 -7.77
C ARG A 13 -9.86 -13.10 -7.62
N VAL A 14 -9.18 -11.96 -7.52
CA VAL A 14 -7.72 -11.90 -7.35
C VAL A 14 -7.31 -12.45 -5.99
N LEU A 15 -8.02 -12.07 -4.92
CA LEU A 15 -7.75 -12.57 -3.56
C LEU A 15 -7.96 -14.09 -3.45
N ILE A 16 -9.04 -14.62 -4.06
CA ILE A 16 -9.30 -16.07 -4.10
C ILE A 16 -8.18 -16.79 -4.85
N ARG A 17 -7.75 -16.27 -6.01
CA ARG A 17 -6.66 -16.87 -6.80
C ARG A 17 -5.34 -16.88 -6.04
N GLN A 18 -4.98 -15.77 -5.41
CA GLN A 18 -3.75 -15.69 -4.61
C GLN A 18 -3.78 -16.71 -3.46
N LYS A 19 -4.88 -16.77 -2.70
CA LYS A 19 -5.03 -17.72 -1.60
C LYS A 19 -4.95 -19.18 -2.06
N LYS A 20 -5.54 -19.51 -3.22
CA LYS A 20 -5.44 -20.86 -3.81
C LYS A 20 -3.99 -21.21 -4.20
N ALA A 21 -3.26 -20.27 -4.78
CA ALA A 21 -1.86 -20.49 -5.14
C ALA A 21 -0.99 -20.73 -3.89
N VAL A 22 -1.12 -19.88 -2.86
CA VAL A 22 -0.41 -20.05 -1.58
C VAL A 22 -0.76 -21.38 -0.92
N ARG A 23 -2.04 -21.77 -0.93
CA ARG A 23 -2.48 -23.07 -0.41
C ARG A 23 -1.81 -24.24 -1.12
N TYR A 24 -1.74 -24.21 -2.44
CA TYR A 24 -1.08 -25.25 -3.23
C TYR A 24 0.42 -25.33 -2.92
N LEU A 25 1.10 -24.18 -2.86
CA LEU A 25 2.53 -24.10 -2.54
C LEU A 25 2.85 -24.64 -1.14
N ALA A 26 1.97 -24.43 -0.16
CA ALA A 26 2.15 -24.89 1.21
C ALA A 26 1.58 -26.29 1.48
N GLY A 27 1.02 -26.98 0.48
CA GLY A 27 0.43 -28.31 0.66
C GLY A 27 -0.77 -28.35 1.63
N LEU A 28 -1.46 -27.23 1.83
CA LEU A 28 -2.53 -27.11 2.83
C LEU A 28 -3.84 -27.74 2.36
N GLY A 29 -4.50 -28.47 3.25
CA GLY A 29 -5.79 -29.10 3.05
C GLY A 29 -6.96 -28.10 3.02
N TYR A 30 -8.18 -28.58 2.77
CA TYR A 30 -9.35 -27.72 2.58
C TYR A 30 -9.68 -26.84 3.81
N ARG A 31 -9.53 -27.39 5.02
CA ARG A 31 -9.85 -26.68 6.27
C ARG A 31 -8.69 -25.90 6.86
N ASP A 32 -7.47 -26.08 6.33
CA ASP A 32 -6.28 -25.49 6.92
C ASP A 32 -6.20 -23.99 6.66
N SER A 33 -5.77 -23.23 7.67
CA SER A 33 -5.60 -21.79 7.53
C SER A 33 -4.38 -21.47 6.65
N CYS A 34 -4.56 -20.60 5.65
CA CYS A 34 -3.43 -20.13 4.85
C CYS A 34 -2.65 -18.98 5.52
N ARG A 35 -3.10 -18.49 6.69
CA ARG A 35 -2.53 -17.29 7.33
C ARG A 35 -1.02 -17.46 7.61
N THR A 36 -0.63 -18.58 8.21
CA THR A 36 0.77 -18.86 8.53
C THR A 36 1.59 -19.08 7.26
N ALA A 37 1.04 -19.76 6.25
CA ALA A 37 1.71 -19.98 4.97
C ALA A 37 2.07 -18.69 4.22
N PHE A 38 1.27 -17.62 4.30
CA PHE A 38 1.65 -16.32 3.72
C PHE A 38 2.93 -15.77 4.36
N VAL A 39 3.09 -15.93 5.68
CA VAL A 39 4.28 -15.49 6.42
C VAL A 39 5.46 -16.40 6.09
N GLU A 40 5.31 -17.72 6.27
CA GLU A 40 6.38 -18.70 6.05
C GLU A 40 6.95 -18.65 4.63
N LEU A 41 6.08 -18.50 3.61
CA LEU A 41 6.49 -18.37 2.22
C LEU A 41 6.97 -16.97 1.84
N LYS A 42 6.90 -16.01 2.76
CA LYS A 42 7.24 -14.60 2.55
C LYS A 42 6.48 -13.95 1.39
N ILE A 43 5.20 -14.28 1.28
CA ILE A 43 4.31 -13.77 0.22
C ILE A 43 3.45 -12.65 0.79
N LEU A 44 3.52 -11.47 0.16
CA LEU A 44 2.62 -10.37 0.49
C LEU A 44 1.22 -10.64 -0.08
N THR A 45 0.18 -10.23 0.65
CA THR A 45 -1.18 -10.23 0.10
C THR A 45 -1.31 -9.20 -1.02
N VAL A 46 -2.25 -9.37 -1.95
CA VAL A 46 -2.52 -8.38 -3.02
C VAL A 46 -2.77 -6.98 -2.47
N VAL A 47 -3.41 -6.86 -1.31
CA VAL A 47 -3.63 -5.58 -0.64
C VAL A 47 -2.32 -4.97 -0.15
N ALA A 48 -1.45 -5.78 0.47
CA ALA A 48 -0.13 -5.33 0.91
C ALA A 48 0.77 -4.94 -0.27
N ILE A 49 0.75 -5.71 -1.37
CA ILE A 49 1.43 -5.38 -2.62
C ILE A 49 0.93 -4.04 -3.15
N TYR A 50 -0.39 -3.84 -3.20
CA TYR A 50 -0.97 -2.57 -3.65
C TYR A 50 -0.50 -1.39 -2.80
N ILE A 51 -0.54 -1.51 -1.47
CA ILE A 51 -0.08 -0.45 -0.56
C ILE A 51 1.40 -0.14 -0.81
N GLN A 52 2.25 -1.16 -0.92
CA GLN A 52 3.68 -1.00 -1.16
C GLN A 52 3.96 -0.30 -2.51
N GLU A 53 3.36 -0.79 -3.59
CA GLU A 53 3.53 -0.21 -4.94
C GLU A 53 3.08 1.25 -4.98
N VAL A 54 1.95 1.56 -4.34
CA VAL A 54 1.42 2.90 -4.23
C VAL A 54 2.41 3.82 -3.50
N ILE A 55 3.00 3.38 -2.39
CA ILE A 55 4.01 4.14 -1.65
C ILE A 55 5.27 4.34 -2.50
N LEU A 56 5.83 3.27 -3.08
CA LEU A 56 7.06 3.33 -3.88
C LEU A 56 6.90 4.24 -5.11
N HIS A 57 5.74 4.19 -5.76
CA HIS A 57 5.44 5.06 -6.89
C HIS A 57 5.29 6.53 -6.48
N THR A 58 4.90 6.80 -5.24
CA THR A 58 4.86 8.17 -4.70
C THR A 58 6.27 8.71 -4.49
N ILE A 59 7.19 7.90 -3.98
CA ILE A 59 8.59 8.28 -3.78
C ILE A 59 9.28 8.61 -5.11
N SER A 60 8.97 7.86 -6.18
CA SER A 60 9.55 8.10 -7.51
C SER A 60 8.94 9.27 -8.27
N THR A 61 7.80 9.80 -7.82
CA THR A 61 7.14 10.95 -8.45
C THR A 61 7.42 12.22 -7.65
N SER A 62 7.95 13.26 -8.31
CA SER A 62 8.16 14.57 -7.67
C SER A 62 6.82 15.26 -7.37
N GLN A 63 6.22 14.97 -6.22
CA GLN A 63 5.04 15.65 -5.71
C GLN A 63 5.42 16.73 -4.69
N LEU A 64 4.58 17.77 -4.61
CA LEU A 64 4.74 18.90 -3.69
C LEU A 64 4.67 18.42 -2.23
N ARG A 65 5.71 18.73 -1.46
CA ARG A 65 5.79 18.42 -0.03
C ARG A 65 5.38 19.62 0.81
N ASN A 66 5.02 19.38 2.07
CA ASN A 66 4.64 20.45 2.98
C ASN A 66 5.76 21.47 3.18
N GLN A 67 7.03 21.04 3.18
CA GLN A 67 8.20 21.94 3.24
C GLN A 67 8.30 22.91 2.06
N ASP A 68 7.75 22.56 0.88
CA ASP A 68 7.81 23.42 -0.31
C ASP A 68 6.78 24.55 -0.22
N VAL A 69 5.73 24.36 0.58
CA VAL A 69 4.60 25.30 0.76
C VAL A 69 4.74 26.10 2.05
N GLN A 70 5.24 25.48 3.12
CA GLN A 70 5.26 26.07 4.45
C GLN A 70 6.65 26.57 4.83
N LYS A 71 6.75 27.88 5.13
CA LYS A 71 8.00 28.56 5.50
C LYS A 71 8.58 28.14 6.85
N TYR A 72 7.83 27.40 7.67
CA TYR A 72 8.23 26.99 9.02
C TYR A 72 8.27 25.46 9.11
N GLY A 73 9.40 24.92 9.58
CA GLY A 73 9.61 23.48 9.70
C GLY A 73 8.72 22.86 10.77
N THR A 74 7.64 22.19 10.35
CA THR A 74 6.79 21.38 11.23
C THR A 74 7.18 19.91 11.14
N ARG A 75 6.77 19.11 12.12
CA ARG A 75 7.04 17.66 12.17
C ARG A 75 6.57 16.89 10.93
N SER A 76 5.65 17.47 10.15
CA SER A 76 5.11 16.91 8.90
C SER A 76 5.74 17.53 7.64
N SER A 77 6.93 18.16 7.70
CA SER A 77 7.51 18.85 6.53
C SER A 77 7.82 17.89 5.37
N THR A 78 8.14 16.64 5.68
CA THR A 78 8.42 15.56 4.72
C THR A 78 7.16 14.94 4.11
N ASP A 79 5.99 15.20 4.69
CA ASP A 79 4.71 14.70 4.19
C ASP A 79 4.32 15.40 2.88
N PHE A 80 3.59 14.67 2.04
CA PHE A 80 2.98 15.22 0.84
C PHE A 80 1.78 16.10 1.19
N VAL A 81 1.60 17.19 0.44
CA VAL A 81 0.44 18.07 0.58
C VAL A 81 -0.82 17.30 0.17
N LEU A 82 -1.82 17.27 1.05
CA LEU A 82 -3.15 16.72 0.76
C LEU A 82 -4.15 17.86 0.58
N PRO A 83 -4.54 18.21 -0.66
CA PRO A 83 -5.49 19.27 -0.89
C PRO A 83 -6.85 18.97 -0.25
N PRO A 84 -7.48 19.96 0.42
CA PRO A 84 -8.84 19.81 0.89
C PRO A 84 -9.77 19.59 -0.29
N HIS A 85 -10.74 18.69 -0.13
CA HIS A 85 -11.68 18.34 -1.18
C HIS A 85 -13.01 17.90 -0.56
N HIS A 86 -14.11 18.11 -1.30
CA HIS A 86 -15.47 17.80 -0.84
C HIS A 86 -16.07 16.55 -1.52
N LEU A 87 -15.39 16.01 -2.55
CA LEU A 87 -15.89 14.89 -3.34
C LEU A 87 -15.16 13.60 -2.98
N THR A 88 -15.92 12.56 -2.64
CA THR A 88 -15.39 11.21 -2.39
C THR A 88 -14.62 10.63 -3.59
N LEU A 89 -14.99 11.04 -4.81
CA LEU A 89 -14.27 10.68 -6.03
C LEU A 89 -12.83 11.20 -6.04
N TYR A 90 -12.60 12.37 -5.45
CA TYR A 90 -11.26 12.95 -5.34
C TYR A 90 -10.39 12.14 -4.37
N SER A 91 -10.94 11.70 -3.24
CA SER A 91 -10.23 10.83 -2.29
C SER A 91 -9.86 9.47 -2.88
N LYS A 92 -10.65 8.98 -3.85
CA LYS A 92 -10.41 7.72 -4.56
C LYS A 92 -9.35 7.82 -5.66
N LYS A 93 -8.91 9.03 -6.02
CA LYS A 93 -7.87 9.17 -7.05
C LYS A 93 -6.58 8.51 -6.57
N PRO A 94 -5.89 7.75 -7.44
CA PRO A 94 -4.61 7.13 -7.08
C PRO A 94 -3.58 8.14 -6.57
N THR A 95 -3.58 9.37 -7.07
CA THR A 95 -2.68 10.44 -6.61
C THR A 95 -2.94 10.85 -5.16
N TYR A 96 -4.21 10.90 -4.74
CA TYR A 96 -4.58 11.24 -3.37
C TYR A 96 -4.31 10.08 -2.41
N ALA A 97 -4.69 8.86 -2.79
CA ALA A 97 -4.43 7.66 -2.00
C ALA A 97 -2.93 7.44 -1.77
N ARG A 98 -2.11 7.70 -2.80
CA ARG A 98 -0.64 7.69 -2.77
C ARG A 98 -0.05 8.57 -1.67
N ALA A 99 -0.30 9.87 -1.75
CA ALA A 99 0.17 10.84 -0.76
C ALA A 99 -0.36 10.49 0.64
N LYS A 100 -1.62 10.07 0.75
CA LYS A 100 -2.22 9.68 2.03
C LYS A 100 -1.52 8.47 2.65
N PHE A 101 -1.23 7.42 1.89
CA PHE A 101 -0.55 6.24 2.42
C PHE A 101 0.89 6.52 2.82
N PHE A 102 1.61 7.35 2.06
CA PHE A 102 2.96 7.77 2.44
C PHE A 102 2.96 8.56 3.75
N ASN A 103 2.05 9.52 3.92
CA ASN A 103 1.97 10.35 5.12
C ASN A 103 1.64 9.54 6.40
N LEU A 104 1.00 8.38 6.25
CA LEU A 104 0.71 7.45 7.35
C LEU A 104 1.91 6.61 7.80
N LEU A 105 3.02 6.64 7.06
CA LEU A 105 4.23 5.92 7.45
C LEU A 105 4.86 6.54 8.71
N PRO A 106 5.51 5.75 9.57
CA PRO A 106 6.40 6.27 10.59
C PRO A 106 7.54 7.09 9.97
N ASP A 107 7.98 8.13 10.66
CA ASP A 107 9.02 9.04 10.14
C ASP A 107 10.35 8.31 9.85
N ASP A 108 10.68 7.30 10.66
CA ASP A 108 11.83 6.42 10.45
C ASP A 108 11.79 5.77 9.05
N MET A 109 10.61 5.38 8.57
CA MET A 109 10.43 4.77 7.25
C MET A 109 10.42 5.79 6.11
N LYS A 110 9.93 7.01 6.37
CA LYS A 110 9.87 8.09 5.36
C LYS A 110 11.25 8.61 4.96
N ASN A 111 12.20 8.55 5.89
CA ASN A 111 13.57 9.05 5.71
C ASN A 111 14.51 8.04 5.05
N HIS A 112 14.05 6.83 4.77
CA HIS A 112 14.85 5.79 4.14
C HIS A 112 14.68 5.76 2.60
N ASN A 113 15.73 5.32 1.91
CA ASN A 113 15.70 5.13 0.46
C ASN A 113 14.62 4.13 0.04
N PRO A 114 14.06 4.25 -1.18
CA PRO A 114 13.01 3.33 -1.68
C PRO A 114 13.42 1.85 -1.62
N SER A 115 14.72 1.54 -1.78
CA SER A 115 15.27 0.19 -1.63
C SER A 115 15.15 -0.37 -0.21
N THR A 116 15.19 0.47 0.81
CA THR A 116 15.04 0.07 2.22
C THR A 116 13.57 -0.21 2.56
N VAL A 117 12.63 0.54 1.97
CA VAL A 117 11.18 0.26 2.13
C VAL A 117 10.83 -1.10 1.52
N GLU A 118 11.44 -1.43 0.37
CA GLU A 118 11.30 -2.75 -0.27
C GLU A 118 11.96 -3.87 0.55
N ALA A 119 13.14 -3.61 1.15
CA ALA A 119 13.79 -4.58 2.02
C ALA A 119 13.00 -4.81 3.33
N ALA A 120 12.44 -3.76 3.92
CA ALA A 120 11.66 -3.82 5.15
C ALA A 120 10.35 -4.60 4.97
N SER A 121 9.66 -4.45 3.84
CA SER A 121 8.44 -5.22 3.56
C SER A 121 8.72 -6.71 3.34
N LYS A 122 9.88 -7.05 2.77
CA LYS A 122 10.36 -8.44 2.65
C LYS A 122 10.82 -9.01 3.99
N GLY A 123 11.33 -8.17 4.89
CA GLY A 123 11.76 -8.54 6.24
C GLY A 123 10.61 -8.77 7.23
N LEU A 124 9.50 -8.04 7.13
CA LEU A 124 8.31 -8.21 7.97
C LEU A 124 7.55 -9.53 7.70
N ALA A 125 7.92 -10.23 6.62
CA ALA A 125 7.42 -11.57 6.33
C ALA A 125 8.30 -12.68 6.97
N ALA A 126 9.31 -12.33 7.77
CA ALA A 126 10.09 -13.25 8.61
C ALA A 126 9.64 -13.15 10.07
#